data_AF-A0A3C1KPJ4-F1
#
_entry.id   AF-A0A3C1KPJ4-F1
#
_cell.length_a   1.000
_cell.length_b   1.000
_cell.length_c   1.000
_cell.angle_alpha   90.00
_cell.angle_beta   90.00
_cell.angle_gamma   90.00
#
_symmetry.space_group_name_H-M   'P 1'
#
loop_
_entity.id
_entity.type
_entity.pdbx_description
1 polymer ?
#
loop_
_entity_poly.entity_id
_entity_poly.type
_entity_poly.pdbx_seq_one_letter_code
_entity_poly.pdbx_strand_id
1 'polypeptide(L)'
;MRTSRKLAQLERQMASCSNYDEWREAAIAHDEQSGKRRWREVDQTTQYDYSQIRLRLDRLRSLRSRHDYQGLLFTLNEGIHGNIGGMGRS
;
A
#
# COMPACT_ATOMS: atom_id res chain seq x y z
N MET A 1 -9.43 -26.32 -8.04
CA MET A 1 -8.19 -26.90 -8.62
C MET A 1 -7.57 -26.10 -9.78
N ARG A 2 -8.30 -25.26 -10.55
CA ARG A 2 -7.69 -24.40 -11.62
C ARG A 2 -6.94 -23.16 -11.09
N THR A 3 -7.45 -22.53 -10.03
CA THR A 3 -6.88 -21.31 -9.42
C THR A 3 -5.44 -21.52 -8.92
N SER A 4 -5.18 -22.64 -8.23
CA SER A 4 -3.86 -22.95 -7.66
C SER A 4 -2.77 -23.14 -8.73
N ARG A 5 -3.08 -23.78 -9.88
CA ARG A 5 -2.10 -23.90 -10.98
C ARG A 5 -1.73 -22.56 -11.59
N LYS A 6 -2.71 -21.65 -11.73
CA LYS A 6 -2.48 -20.32 -12.29
C LYS A 6 -1.65 -19.45 -11.35
N LEU A 7 -1.86 -19.55 -10.04
CA LEU A 7 -1.00 -18.89 -9.04
C LEU A 7 0.45 -19.39 -9.12
N ALA A 8 0.67 -20.70 -9.15
CA ALA A 8 2.02 -21.27 -9.28
C ALA A 8 2.71 -20.93 -10.61
N GLN A 9 1.95 -20.63 -11.67
CA GLN A 9 2.52 -20.12 -12.93
C GLN A 9 2.96 -18.66 -12.77
N LEU A 10 2.13 -17.82 -12.15
CA LEU A 10 2.44 -16.41 -11.91
C LEU A 10 3.64 -16.24 -10.95
N GLU A 11 3.73 -17.08 -9.92
CA GLU A 11 4.90 -17.12 -9.02
C GLU A 11 6.19 -17.46 -9.77
N ARG A 12 6.14 -18.46 -10.67
CA ARG A 12 7.29 -18.80 -11.52
C ARG A 12 7.65 -17.67 -12.49
N GLN A 13 6.64 -17.02 -13.07
CA GLN A 13 6.85 -15.89 -13.96
C GLN A 13 7.57 -14.77 -13.21
N MET A 14 7.06 -14.36 -12.04
CA MET A 14 7.71 -13.38 -11.16
C MET A 14 9.16 -13.77 -10.82
N ALA A 15 9.43 -15.04 -10.53
CA ALA A 15 10.78 -15.50 -10.20
C ALA A 15 11.76 -15.47 -11.40
N SER A 16 11.24 -15.48 -12.63
CA SER A 16 12.03 -15.52 -13.87
C SER A 16 12.16 -14.19 -14.61
N CYS A 17 11.43 -13.15 -14.19
CA CYS A 17 11.44 -11.85 -14.85
C CYS A 17 12.83 -11.19 -14.81
N SER A 18 13.19 -10.54 -15.92
CA SER A 18 14.49 -9.86 -16.06
C SER A 18 14.43 -8.37 -15.74
N ASN A 19 13.21 -7.82 -15.66
CA ASN A 19 12.97 -6.41 -15.38
C ASN A 19 11.75 -6.21 -14.47
N TYR A 20 11.69 -5.00 -13.93
CA TYR A 20 10.65 -4.60 -12.98
C TYR A 20 9.24 -4.63 -13.58
N ASP A 21 9.08 -4.20 -14.83
CA ASP A 21 7.76 -4.05 -15.44
C ASP A 21 7.09 -5.41 -15.64
N GLU A 22 7.83 -6.39 -16.17
CA GLU A 22 7.37 -7.78 -16.29
C GLU A 22 7.01 -8.40 -14.94
N TRP A 23 7.87 -8.18 -13.94
CA TRP A 23 7.61 -8.67 -12.58
C TRP A 23 6.34 -8.05 -12.00
N ARG A 24 6.17 -6.74 -12.19
CA ARG A 24 5.03 -5.97 -11.69
C ARG A 24 3.73 -6.45 -12.32
N GLU A 25 3.71 -6.70 -13.62
CA GLU A 25 2.53 -7.23 -14.31
C GLU A 25 2.14 -8.61 -13.76
N ALA A 26 3.10 -9.51 -13.60
CA ALA A 26 2.85 -10.84 -13.03
C ALA A 26 2.37 -10.78 -11.57
N ALA A 27 2.94 -9.89 -10.75
CA ALA A 27 2.54 -9.68 -9.37
C ALA A 27 1.10 -9.12 -9.25
N ILE A 28 0.73 -8.16 -10.10
CA ILE A 28 -0.64 -7.63 -10.14
C ILE A 28 -1.65 -8.73 -10.50
N ALA A 29 -1.35 -9.52 -11.54
CA ALA A 29 -2.21 -10.64 -11.94
C ALA A 29 -2.31 -11.72 -10.83
N HIS A 30 -1.23 -11.94 -10.08
CA HIS A 30 -1.22 -12.85 -8.94
C HIS A 30 -2.12 -12.33 -7.80
N ASP A 31 -2.03 -11.05 -7.47
CA ASP A 31 -2.85 -10.43 -6.44
C ASP A 31 -4.35 -10.47 -6.78
N GLU A 32 -4.71 -10.29 -8.05
CA GLU A 32 -6.07 -10.47 -8.54
C GLU A 32 -6.54 -11.92 -8.39
N GLN A 33 -5.71 -12.87 -8.83
CA GLN A 33 -6.08 -14.29 -8.83
C GLN A 33 -6.17 -14.90 -7.43
N SER A 34 -5.38 -14.38 -6.48
CA SER A 34 -5.34 -14.82 -5.08
C SER A 34 -6.31 -14.06 -4.17
N GLY A 35 -6.94 -13.00 -4.68
CA GLY A 35 -7.79 -12.11 -3.87
C GLY A 35 -7.01 -11.15 -2.96
N LYS A 36 -5.67 -11.17 -3.02
CA LYS A 36 -4.81 -10.24 -2.28
C LYS A 36 -4.95 -8.81 -2.78
N ARG A 37 -5.53 -8.55 -3.94
CA ARG A 37 -5.86 -7.18 -4.39
C ARG A 37 -6.80 -6.43 -3.43
N ARG A 38 -7.64 -7.16 -2.67
CA ARG A 38 -8.72 -6.60 -1.84
C ARG A 38 -8.26 -5.62 -0.75
N TRP A 39 -7.07 -5.78 -0.18
CA TRP A 39 -6.59 -4.86 0.87
C TRP A 39 -6.41 -3.43 0.35
N ARG A 40 -6.26 -3.24 -0.97
CA ARG A 40 -6.18 -1.91 -1.59
C ARG A 40 -7.53 -1.23 -1.76
N GLU A 41 -8.61 -2.00 -1.73
CA GLU A 41 -9.97 -1.52 -1.94
C GLU A 41 -10.65 -1.14 -0.62
N VAL A 42 -10.09 -1.61 0.51
CA VAL A 42 -10.67 -1.42 1.84
C VAL A 42 -9.62 -0.83 2.77
N ASP A 43 -9.92 0.35 3.31
CA ASP A 43 -9.05 1.01 4.29
C ASP A 43 -9.02 0.29 5.63
N GLN A 44 -10.16 -0.29 6.02
CA GLN A 44 -10.33 -0.87 7.35
C GLN A 44 -9.46 -2.11 7.49
N THR A 45 -8.62 -2.11 8.52
CA THR A 45 -7.77 -3.24 8.88
C THR A 45 -7.50 -3.25 10.38
N THR A 46 -7.18 -4.42 10.92
CA THR A 46 -6.74 -4.60 12.31
C THR A 46 -5.22 -4.51 12.46
N GLN A 47 -4.47 -4.44 11.36
CA GLN A 47 -3.00 -4.44 11.37
C GLN A 47 -2.41 -3.12 11.85
N TYR A 48 -3.16 -2.03 11.75
CA TYR A 48 -2.78 -0.69 12.17
C TYR A 48 -4.05 0.16 12.35
N ASP A 49 -3.91 1.30 13.01
CA ASP A 49 -4.98 2.30 13.13
C ASP A 49 -5.18 3.02 11.79
N TYR A 50 -5.95 2.37 10.92
CA TYR A 50 -6.28 2.89 9.59
C TYR A 50 -6.98 4.25 9.64
N SER A 51 -7.73 4.52 10.71
CA SER A 51 -8.46 5.78 10.87
C SER A 51 -7.49 6.96 11.07
N GLN A 52 -6.44 6.76 11.87
CA GLN A 52 -5.37 7.74 12.03
C GLN A 52 -4.57 7.95 10.74
N ILE A 53 -4.29 6.87 9.99
CA ILE A 53 -3.61 6.96 8.69
C ILE A 53 -4.45 7.78 7.70
N ARG A 54 -5.75 7.48 7.60
CA ARG A 54 -6.69 8.19 6.73
C ARG A 54 -6.77 9.68 7.07
N LEU A 55 -6.94 10.01 8.35
CA LEU A 55 -6.99 11.40 8.83
C LEU A 55 -5.72 12.19 8.44
N ARG A 56 -4.54 11.59 8.64
CA ARG A 56 -3.26 12.21 8.28
C ARG A 56 -3.12 12.40 6.77
N LEU A 57 -3.47 11.39 5.99
CA LEU A 57 -3.43 11.47 4.53
C LEU A 57 -4.33 12.59 4.00
N ASP A 58 -5.55 12.71 4.55
CA ASP A 58 -6.50 13.73 4.15
C ASP A 58 -5.99 15.14 4.52
N ARG A 59 -5.34 15.29 5.67
CA ARG A 59 -4.66 16.53 6.05
C ARG A 59 -3.57 16.92 5.06
N LEU A 60 -2.70 15.99 4.68
CA LEU A 60 -1.63 16.24 3.70
C LEU A 60 -2.20 16.63 2.34
N ARG A 61 -3.25 15.92 1.88
CA ARG A 61 -3.93 16.23 0.61
C ARG A 61 -4.56 17.61 0.62
N SER A 62 -5.21 18.00 1.72
CA SER A 62 -5.82 19.31 1.91
C SER A 62 -4.80 20.46 1.95
N LEU A 63 -3.63 20.24 2.57
CA LEU A 63 -2.55 21.23 2.57
C LEU A 63 -1.96 21.40 1.16
N ARG A 64 -1.72 20.28 0.47
CA ARG A 64 -1.22 20.28 -0.91
C ARG A 64 -2.18 20.96 -1.88
N SER A 65 -3.49 20.69 -1.78
CA SER A 65 -4.49 21.29 -2.69
C SER A 65 -4.65 22.80 -2.48
N ARG A 66 -4.30 23.31 -1.31
CA ARG A 66 -4.31 24.75 -0.98
C ARG A 66 -2.97 25.44 -1.23
N HIS A 67 -1.97 24.72 -1.75
CA HIS A 67 -0.60 25.21 -1.90
C HIS A 67 0.01 25.72 -0.58
N ASP A 68 -0.45 25.20 0.56
CA ASP A 68 0.07 25.53 1.88
C ASP A 68 1.32 24.68 2.15
N TYR A 69 2.44 25.08 1.53
CA TYR A 69 3.70 24.34 1.59
C TYR A 69 4.35 24.39 2.98
N GLN A 70 4.17 25.48 3.71
CA GLN A 70 4.69 25.61 5.07
C GLN A 70 3.95 24.68 6.03
N GLY A 71 2.62 24.66 5.96
CA GLY A 71 1.80 23.73 6.74
C GLY A 71 2.03 22.27 6.33
N LEU A 72 2.26 22.00 5.04
CA LEU A 72 2.63 20.68 4.53
C LEU A 72 3.97 20.20 5.11
N LEU A 73 5.01 21.03 5.05
CA LEU A 73 6.34 20.71 5.60
C LEU A 73 6.26 20.45 7.11
N PHE A 74 5.56 21.32 7.85
CA PHE A 74 5.33 21.15 9.28
C PHE A 74 4.64 19.81 9.60
N THR A 75 3.55 19.51 8.89
CA THR A 75 2.77 18.27 9.11
C THR A 75 3.59 17.01 8.78
N LEU A 76 4.46 17.08 7.77
CA LEU A 76 5.37 15.98 7.44
C LEU A 76 6.42 15.78 8.54
N ASN A 77 7.03 16.85 9.02
CA ASN A 77 8.06 16.78 10.07
C ASN A 77 7.50 16.21 11.39
N GLU A 78 6.30 16.61 11.79
CA GLU A 78 5.62 16.05 12.97
C GLU A 78 5.10 14.62 12.76
N GLY A 79 4.87 14.24 11.50
CA GLY A 79 4.17 13.00 11.15
C GLY A 79 5.04 11.76 11.05
N ILE A 80 6.35 11.90 10.79
CA ILE A 80 7.27 10.80 10.49
C ILE A 80 7.97 10.35 11.78
N HIS A 81 7.24 9.61 12.61
CA HIS A 81 7.78 9.00 13.84
C HIS A 81 7.55 7.49 13.80
N GLY A 82 8.40 6.69 14.47
CA GLY A 82 8.43 5.22 14.34
C GLY A 82 7.15 4.45 14.67
N ASN A 83 6.13 5.09 15.27
CA ASN A 83 4.86 4.46 15.63
C ASN A 83 3.64 5.12 14.95
N ILE A 84 3.70 5.35 13.64
CA ILE A 84 2.53 5.84 12.90
C ILE A 84 1.44 4.77 12.95
N GLY A 85 0.26 5.12 13.49
CA GLY A 85 -0.91 4.24 13.49
C GLY A 85 -0.69 2.89 14.17
N GLY A 86 0.22 2.79 15.15
CA GLY A 86 0.48 1.53 15.85
C GLY A 86 1.41 0.56 15.11
N MET A 87 1.96 0.94 13.94
CA MET A 87 2.85 0.09 13.13
C MET A 87 4.21 -0.20 13.80
N GLY A 88 4.56 0.52 14.87
CA GLY A 88 5.81 0.33 15.62
C GLY A 88 5.66 -0.56 16.85
N ARG A 89 4.48 -1.12 17.13
CA ARG A 89 4.27 -2.10 18.21
C ARG A 89 4.55 -3.51 17.69
N SER A 90 5.66 -4.09 18.13
CA SER A 90 5.91 -5.54 18.08
C SER A 90 5.45 -6.20 19.36
#